data_AF-A0A841HSV6-F1
#
_entry.id   AF-A0A841HSV6-F1
#
_cell.length_a   1.000
_cell.length_b   1.000
_cell.length_c   1.000
_cell.angle_alpha   90.00
_cell.angle_beta   90.00
_cell.angle_gamma   90.00
#
_symmetry.space_group_name_H-M   'P 1'
#
loop_
_entity.id
_entity.type
_entity.pdbx_description
1 polymer ?
#
loop_
_entity_poly.entity_id
_entity_poly.type
_entity_poly.pdbx_seq_one_letter_code
_entity_poly.pdbx_strand_id
1 'polypeptide(L)'
;MAANLSSELAIQIQSGTNSPRRLSSDPFETFLEAMLQVRQECHLWKAHFIHLSGHALPEATSAEYRDVWDLMLAKWIPEYSPENYQRFAPLFENALRDMRARFDRLSVVFSRVLPRDVRKRLDKAMRQLDFAAASYSWIPAREHIEDPAVLFAARFKGVIRVLRLIARDADERLRMMVE
;
A
#
# COMPACT_ATOMS: atom_id res chain seq x y z
N MET A 1 72.39 14.67 10.60
CA MET A 1 71.74 16.00 10.59
C MET A 1 70.63 15.93 9.56
N ALA A 2 69.39 15.77 10.04
CA ALA A 2 68.33 16.80 10.03
C ALA A 2 67.68 16.92 8.64
N ALA A 3 66.51 16.34 8.36
CA ALA A 3 65.15 16.64 8.84
C ALA A 3 64.34 17.49 7.83
N ASN A 4 63.12 17.01 7.54
CA ASN A 4 61.88 17.79 7.34
C ASN A 4 61.75 18.69 6.08
N LEU A 5 60.60 18.86 5.39
CA LEU A 5 59.17 18.64 5.67
C LEU A 5 58.34 18.82 4.36
N SER A 6 57.19 18.11 4.28
CA SER A 6 55.90 18.48 3.61
C SER A 6 55.86 18.57 2.07
N SER A 7 54.81 18.20 1.32
CA SER A 7 53.38 18.08 1.64
C SER A 7 52.68 17.16 0.62
N GLU A 8 51.77 16.32 1.13
CA GLU A 8 50.39 16.11 0.66
C GLU A 8 50.10 15.83 -0.83
N LEU A 9 49.69 14.60 -1.12
CA LEU A 9 48.36 14.30 -1.71
C LEU A 9 48.08 12.81 -1.62
N ALA A 10 47.73 12.38 -0.40
CA ALA A 10 47.10 11.09 -0.17
C ALA A 10 45.65 11.17 -0.71
N ILE A 11 45.39 10.45 -1.80
CA ILE A 11 44.04 10.21 -2.29
C ILE A 11 43.36 9.29 -1.27
N GLN A 12 42.61 9.90 -0.36
CA GLN A 12 41.67 9.23 0.53
C GLN A 12 40.60 8.55 -0.32
N ILE A 13 40.77 7.25 -0.51
CA ILE A 13 39.65 6.33 -0.75
C ILE A 13 38.82 6.41 0.54
N GLN A 14 37.81 7.29 0.55
CA GLN A 14 36.75 7.20 1.53
C GLN A 14 36.00 5.89 1.24
N SER A 15 36.43 4.84 1.93
CA SER A 15 35.61 3.68 2.26
C SER A 15 34.44 4.19 3.10
N GLY A 16 33.45 4.77 2.42
CA GLY A 16 32.12 4.99 2.97
C GLY A 16 31.59 3.62 3.36
N THR A 17 31.65 3.33 4.65
CA THR A 17 30.97 2.22 5.27
C THR A 17 29.50 2.31 4.89
N ASN A 18 29.08 1.54 3.88
CA ASN A 18 27.70 1.10 3.73
C ASN A 18 27.41 0.19 4.91
N SER A 19 27.29 0.78 6.10
CA SER A 19 26.64 0.13 7.22
C SER A 19 25.24 -0.22 6.73
N PRO A 20 24.87 -1.51 6.63
CA PRO A 20 23.46 -1.83 6.43
C PRO A 20 22.73 -1.10 7.55
N ARG A 21 21.75 -0.24 7.21
CA ARG A 21 20.90 0.44 8.19
C ARG A 21 20.45 -0.65 9.18
N ARG A 22 21.05 -0.65 10.37
CA ARG A 22 20.65 -1.59 11.41
C ARG A 22 19.22 -1.21 11.72
N LEU A 23 18.29 -2.14 11.53
CA LEU A 23 16.98 -2.06 12.16
C LEU A 23 17.26 -1.72 13.62
N SER A 24 16.62 -0.66 14.10
CA SER A 24 16.73 -0.26 15.48
C SER A 24 16.51 -1.46 16.39
N SER A 25 17.34 -1.60 17.44
CA SER A 25 17.10 -2.63 18.45
C SER A 25 15.88 -2.33 19.31
N ASP A 26 15.28 -1.15 19.17
CA ASP A 26 14.07 -0.75 19.87
C ASP A 26 12.83 -1.41 19.23
N PRO A 27 12.11 -2.29 19.97
CA PRO A 27 10.85 -2.86 19.50
C PRO A 27 9.81 -1.82 19.11
N PHE A 28 9.83 -0.64 19.75
CA PHE A 28 8.91 0.46 19.48
C PHE A 28 9.18 1.10 18.11
N GLU A 29 10.43 1.47 17.82
CA GLU A 29 10.81 2.00 16.50
C GLU A 29 10.55 0.97 15.39
N THR A 30 10.82 -0.30 15.66
CA THR A 30 10.55 -1.40 14.74
C THR A 30 9.05 -1.56 14.46
N PHE A 31 8.20 -1.38 15.48
CA PHE A 31 6.74 -1.37 15.30
C PHE A 31 6.27 -0.18 14.47
N LEU A 32 6.78 1.02 14.75
CA LEU A 32 6.46 2.24 13.98
C LEU A 32 6.80 2.04 12.50
N GLU A 33 7.98 1.51 12.21
CA GLU A 33 8.40 1.19 10.85
C GLU A 33 7.43 0.20 10.19
N ALA A 34 7.02 -0.85 10.90
CA ALA A 34 6.05 -1.82 10.40
C ALA A 34 4.71 -1.15 10.02
N MET A 35 4.18 -0.29 10.89
CA MET A 35 2.91 0.41 10.65
C MET A 35 3.02 1.42 9.51
N LEU A 36 4.15 2.13 9.38
CA LEU A 36 4.42 3.02 8.27
C LEU A 36 4.46 2.25 6.94
N GLN A 37 5.10 1.07 6.90
CA GLN A 37 5.13 0.24 5.70
C GLN A 37 3.73 -0.28 5.35
N VAL A 38 2.96 -0.78 6.33
CA VAL A 38 1.56 -1.22 6.10
C VAL A 38 0.72 -0.10 5.47
N ARG A 39 0.82 1.12 6.02
CA ARG A 39 0.13 2.29 5.48
C ARG A 39 0.60 2.64 4.07
N GLN A 40 1.90 2.66 3.85
CA GLN A 40 2.50 3.00 2.56
C GLN A 40 1.98 2.08 1.45
N GLU A 41 1.91 0.78 1.69
CA GLU A 41 1.41 -0.17 0.69
C GLU A 41 -0.04 0.11 0.30
N CYS A 42 -0.91 0.44 1.26
CA CYS A 42 -2.29 0.86 0.97
C CYS A 42 -2.29 2.11 0.06
N HIS A 43 -1.45 3.11 0.37
CA HIS A 43 -1.37 4.33 -0.44
C HIS A 43 -0.74 4.14 -1.82
N LEU A 44 0.17 3.18 -2.00
CA LEU A 44 0.72 2.84 -3.32
C LEU A 44 -0.36 2.33 -4.26
N TRP A 45 -1.23 1.44 -3.80
CA TRP A 45 -2.36 0.99 -4.62
C TRP A 45 -3.32 2.13 -4.95
N LYS A 46 -3.60 3.01 -3.98
CA LYS A 46 -4.41 4.22 -4.21
C LYS A 46 -3.77 5.13 -5.27
N ALA A 47 -2.46 5.33 -5.19
CA ALA A 47 -1.74 6.15 -6.16
C ALA A 47 -1.81 5.54 -7.57
N HIS A 48 -1.66 4.22 -7.70
CA HIS A 48 -1.84 3.52 -8.97
C HIS A 48 -3.26 3.68 -9.50
N PHE A 49 -4.26 3.58 -8.62
CA PHE A 49 -5.66 3.80 -8.99
C PHE A 49 -5.85 5.20 -9.57
N ILE A 50 -5.41 6.24 -8.84
CA ILE A 50 -5.52 7.64 -9.27
C ILE A 50 -4.80 7.86 -10.61
N HIS A 51 -3.60 7.28 -10.76
CA HIS A 51 -2.82 7.37 -12.00
C HIS A 51 -3.59 6.80 -13.20
N LEU A 52 -4.23 5.63 -13.04
CA LEU A 52 -5.02 5.00 -14.09
C LEU A 52 -6.35 5.72 -14.35
N SER A 53 -6.91 6.42 -13.36
CA SER A 53 -8.11 7.25 -13.53
C SER A 53 -7.85 8.51 -14.36
N GLY A 54 -6.60 8.95 -14.51
CA GLY A 54 -6.24 10.14 -15.28
C GLY A 54 -6.85 11.44 -14.74
N HIS A 55 -7.19 12.38 -15.62
CA HIS A 55 -7.81 13.67 -15.26
C HIS A 55 -9.31 13.59 -14.94
N ALA A 56 -9.91 12.39 -14.95
CA ALA A 56 -11.36 12.21 -14.90
C ALA A 56 -11.93 12.09 -13.47
N LEU A 57 -11.12 12.33 -12.43
CA LEU A 57 -11.61 12.25 -11.05
C LEU A 57 -12.45 13.49 -10.72
N PRO A 58 -13.73 13.31 -10.33
CA PRO A 58 -14.59 14.42 -9.91
C PRO A 58 -13.93 15.26 -8.83
N GLU A 59 -13.96 16.58 -9.01
CA GLU A 59 -13.64 17.51 -7.93
C GLU A 59 -14.64 17.32 -6.79
N ALA A 60 -14.13 17.24 -5.56
CA ALA A 60 -14.94 17.19 -4.36
C ALA A 60 -14.30 18.05 -3.28
N THR A 61 -15.14 18.75 -2.52
CA THR A 61 -14.68 19.55 -1.38
C THR A 61 -14.48 18.64 -0.17
N SER A 62 -13.42 18.87 0.58
CA SER A 62 -13.02 18.06 1.75
C SER A 62 -14.03 18.05 2.90
N ALA A 63 -15.05 18.91 2.85
CA ALA A 63 -16.06 19.04 3.91
C ALA A 63 -17.06 17.86 3.97
N GLU A 64 -17.28 17.15 2.86
CA GLU A 64 -18.28 16.08 2.77
C GLU A 64 -17.75 14.70 3.21
N TYR A 65 -16.43 14.51 3.19
CA TYR A 65 -15.81 13.20 3.38
C TYR A 65 -14.72 13.28 4.45
N ARG A 66 -14.65 12.28 5.33
CA ARG A 66 -13.62 12.22 6.38
C ARG A 66 -12.21 12.21 5.80
N ASP A 67 -12.01 11.47 4.71
CA ASP A 67 -10.74 11.40 3.98
C ASP A 67 -10.97 10.99 2.53
N VAL A 68 -9.87 10.90 1.77
CA VAL A 68 -9.92 10.54 0.35
C VAL A 68 -10.45 9.13 0.10
N TRP A 69 -10.38 8.21 1.06
CA TRP A 69 -10.90 6.86 0.87
C TRP A 69 -12.42 6.84 0.85
N ASP A 70 -13.06 7.69 1.65
CA ASP A 70 -14.52 7.87 1.63
C ASP A 70 -14.98 8.52 0.33
N LEU A 71 -14.22 9.54 -0.13
CA LEU A 71 -14.45 10.16 -1.42
C LEU A 71 -14.35 9.14 -2.56
N MET A 72 -13.30 8.31 -2.57
CA MET A 72 -13.12 7.26 -3.57
C MET A 72 -14.32 6.31 -3.63
N LEU A 73 -14.81 5.85 -2.48
CA LEU A 73 -15.96 4.95 -2.40
C LEU A 73 -17.26 5.58 -2.90
N ALA A 74 -17.42 6.89 -2.67
CA ALA A 74 -18.65 7.60 -2.99
C ALA A 74 -18.71 8.06 -4.45
N LYS A 75 -17.59 8.51 -5.01
CA LYS A 75 -17.58 9.27 -6.27
C LYS A 75 -16.65 8.73 -7.34
N TRP A 76 -15.62 7.97 -6.99
CA TRP A 76 -14.56 7.62 -7.95
C TRP A 76 -14.63 6.17 -8.43
N ILE A 77 -15.71 5.44 -8.16
CA ILE A 77 -15.85 4.07 -8.68
C ILE A 77 -16.03 4.13 -10.20
N PRO A 78 -15.12 3.57 -11.01
CA PRO A 78 -15.22 3.66 -12.45
C PRO A 78 -16.43 2.87 -12.96
N GLU A 79 -17.04 3.34 -14.05
CA GLU A 79 -18.09 2.62 -14.74
C GLU A 79 -17.49 1.46 -15.56
N TYR A 80 -18.25 0.38 -15.68
CA TYR A 80 -17.81 -0.76 -16.47
C TYR A 80 -17.91 -0.45 -17.97
N SER A 81 -16.78 -0.63 -18.65
CA SER A 81 -16.68 -0.79 -20.10
C SER A 81 -15.54 -1.76 -20.38
N PRO A 82 -15.48 -2.41 -21.55
CA PRO A 82 -14.33 -3.25 -21.92
C PRO A 82 -12.99 -2.51 -21.82
N GLU A 83 -12.95 -1.23 -22.18
CA GLU A 83 -11.77 -0.37 -22.08
C GLU A 83 -11.37 -0.11 -20.64
N ASN A 84 -12.33 0.23 -19.77
CA ASN A 84 -12.05 0.42 -18.34
C ASN A 84 -11.64 -0.90 -17.67
N TYR A 85 -12.27 -2.02 -18.04
CA TYR A 85 -11.88 -3.34 -17.56
C TYR A 85 -10.41 -3.65 -17.84
N GLN A 86 -9.96 -3.41 -19.08
CA GLN A 86 -8.55 -3.59 -19.46
C GLN A 86 -7.65 -2.55 -18.80
N ARG A 87 -8.05 -1.27 -18.76
CA ARG A 87 -7.28 -0.17 -18.16
C ARG A 87 -6.96 -0.44 -16.69
N PHE A 88 -7.91 -0.96 -15.93
CA PHE A 88 -7.73 -1.21 -14.50
C PHE A 88 -7.24 -2.61 -14.15
N ALA A 89 -7.13 -3.53 -15.11
CA ALA A 89 -6.60 -4.87 -14.88
C ALA A 89 -5.25 -4.89 -14.12
N PRO A 90 -4.27 -4.00 -14.39
CA PRO A 90 -3.02 -3.96 -13.64
C PRO A 90 -3.17 -3.73 -12.12
N LEU A 91 -4.25 -3.08 -11.66
CA LEU A 91 -4.50 -2.93 -10.22
C LEU A 91 -4.77 -4.28 -9.55
N PHE A 92 -5.54 -5.12 -10.22
CA PHE A 92 -6.00 -6.40 -9.67
C PHE A 92 -4.97 -7.51 -9.92
N GLU A 93 -4.32 -7.52 -11.08
CA GLU A 93 -3.35 -8.56 -11.45
C GLU A 93 -1.97 -8.33 -10.81
N ASN A 94 -1.49 -7.08 -10.78
CA ASN A 94 -0.14 -6.76 -10.34
C ASN A 94 -0.14 -6.07 -8.98
N ALA A 95 -0.84 -4.94 -8.84
CA ALA A 95 -0.72 -4.13 -7.63
C ALA A 95 -1.25 -4.87 -6.37
N LEU A 96 -2.37 -5.60 -6.48
CA LEU A 96 -2.87 -6.42 -5.37
C LEU A 96 -1.94 -7.60 -5.03
N ARG A 97 -1.38 -8.27 -6.05
CA ARG A 97 -0.43 -9.37 -5.86
C ARG A 97 0.83 -8.88 -5.14
N ASP A 98 1.38 -7.76 -5.59
CA ASP A 98 2.59 -7.16 -5.02
C ASP A 98 2.33 -6.68 -3.59
N MET A 99 1.18 -6.05 -3.34
CA MET A 99 0.77 -5.67 -1.98
C MET A 99 0.65 -6.89 -1.07
N ARG A 100 0.00 -7.97 -1.53
CA ARG A 100 -0.15 -9.20 -0.75
C ARG A 100 1.21 -9.79 -0.40
N ALA A 101 2.15 -9.86 -1.34
CA ALA A 101 3.50 -10.35 -1.08
C ALA A 101 4.24 -9.49 -0.04
N ARG A 102 4.01 -8.17 -0.06
CA ARG A 102 4.60 -7.24 0.92
C ARG A 102 3.95 -7.36 2.30
N PHE A 103 2.63 -7.49 2.39
CA PHE A 103 1.93 -7.77 3.66
C PHE A 103 2.37 -9.09 4.29
N ASP A 104 2.57 -10.13 3.48
CA ASP A 104 3.09 -11.42 3.92
C ASP A 104 4.50 -11.26 4.49
N ARG A 105 5.39 -10.57 3.76
CA ARG A 105 6.74 -10.25 4.24
C ARG A 105 6.72 -9.43 5.54
N LEU A 106 5.88 -8.41 5.64
CA LEU A 106 5.73 -7.59 6.84
C LEU A 106 5.30 -8.43 8.04
N SER A 107 4.35 -9.36 7.84
CA SER A 107 3.84 -10.24 8.88
C SER A 107 4.92 -11.19 9.41
N VAL A 108 5.84 -11.62 8.56
CA VAL A 108 7.00 -12.47 8.93
C VAL A 108 8.09 -11.64 9.62
N VAL A 109 8.56 -10.57 8.97
CA VAL A 109 9.69 -9.74 9.44
C VAL A 109 9.37 -9.08 10.78
N PHE A 110 8.17 -8.52 10.91
CA PHE A 110 7.73 -7.81 12.11
C PHE A 110 6.87 -8.68 13.03
N SER A 111 6.94 -10.02 12.88
CA SER A 111 6.13 -10.98 13.64
C SER A 111 6.22 -10.80 15.15
N ARG A 112 7.35 -10.36 15.69
CA ARG A 112 7.57 -10.16 17.14
C ARG A 112 7.01 -8.85 17.67
N VAL A 113 6.86 -7.83 16.83
CA VAL A 113 6.44 -6.48 17.25
C VAL A 113 5.00 -6.16 16.84
N LEU A 114 4.47 -6.81 15.80
CA LEU A 114 3.09 -6.60 15.38
C LEU A 114 2.11 -7.20 16.42
N PRO A 115 1.16 -6.39 16.93
CA PRO A 115 0.09 -6.87 17.78
C PRO A 115 -0.72 -7.99 17.10
N ARG A 116 -1.24 -8.92 17.91
CA ARG A 116 -1.95 -10.11 17.41
C ARG A 116 -3.17 -9.74 16.57
N ASP A 117 -3.88 -8.70 16.95
CA ASP A 117 -5.04 -8.17 16.25
C ASP A 117 -4.67 -7.54 14.90
N VAL A 118 -3.53 -6.83 14.83
CA VAL A 118 -2.98 -6.29 13.57
C VAL A 118 -2.62 -7.43 12.61
N ARG A 119 -1.90 -8.46 13.09
CA ARG A 119 -1.57 -9.64 12.27
C ARG A 119 -2.82 -10.32 11.72
N LYS A 120 -3.80 -10.61 12.59
CA LYS A 120 -5.09 -11.19 12.15
C LYS A 120 -5.80 -10.35 11.10
N ARG A 121 -5.74 -9.02 11.22
CA ARG A 121 -6.35 -8.10 10.28
C ARG A 121 -5.61 -8.11 8.94
N LEU A 122 -4.28 -8.11 8.93
CA LEU A 122 -3.47 -8.27 7.73
C LEU A 122 -3.76 -9.61 7.03
N ASP A 123 -3.80 -10.71 7.77
CA ASP A 123 -4.14 -12.03 7.22
C ASP A 123 -5.52 -12.05 6.56
N LYS A 124 -6.50 -11.42 7.21
CA LYS A 124 -7.85 -11.29 6.66
C LYS A 124 -7.84 -10.41 5.41
N ALA A 125 -7.13 -9.30 5.44
CA ALA A 125 -7.02 -8.40 4.30
C ALA A 125 -6.39 -9.10 3.10
N MET A 126 -5.26 -9.80 3.28
CA MET A 126 -4.60 -10.56 2.20
C MET A 126 -5.59 -11.52 1.52
N ARG A 127 -6.36 -12.31 2.29
CA ARG A 127 -7.39 -13.19 1.72
C ARG A 127 -8.48 -12.44 0.94
N GLN A 128 -8.90 -11.27 1.43
CA GLN A 128 -9.90 -10.45 0.75
C GLN A 128 -9.34 -9.82 -0.54
N LEU A 129 -8.06 -9.44 -0.56
CA LEU A 129 -7.38 -8.93 -1.75
C LEU A 129 -7.16 -10.04 -2.78
N ASP A 130 -6.76 -11.24 -2.35
CA ASP A 130 -6.65 -12.43 -3.22
C ASP A 130 -7.99 -12.76 -3.86
N PHE A 131 -9.07 -12.75 -3.07
CA PHE A 131 -10.42 -12.93 -3.60
C PHE A 131 -10.81 -11.81 -4.57
N ALA A 132 -10.49 -10.55 -4.28
CA ALA A 132 -10.79 -9.42 -5.16
C ALA A 132 -10.04 -9.53 -6.50
N ALA A 133 -8.75 -9.86 -6.47
CA ALA A 133 -7.92 -10.08 -7.64
C ALA A 133 -8.47 -11.23 -8.50
N ALA A 134 -8.74 -12.38 -7.87
CA ALA A 134 -9.34 -13.52 -8.56
C ALA A 134 -10.69 -13.12 -9.15
N SER A 135 -11.64 -12.67 -8.33
CA SER A 135 -13.00 -12.35 -8.79
C SER A 135 -13.07 -11.28 -9.88
N TYR A 136 -12.09 -10.38 -9.98
CA TYR A 136 -11.99 -9.42 -11.09
C TYR A 136 -11.76 -10.11 -12.43
N SER A 137 -10.85 -11.09 -12.51
CA SER A 137 -10.55 -11.79 -13.77
C SER A 137 -11.72 -12.64 -14.29
N TRP A 138 -12.67 -13.00 -13.41
CA TRP A 138 -13.87 -13.74 -13.77
C TRP A 138 -15.03 -12.86 -14.25
N ILE A 139 -14.93 -11.53 -14.21
CA ILE A 139 -16.05 -10.64 -14.59
C ILE A 139 -16.57 -10.95 -16.00
N PRO A 140 -15.73 -11.02 -17.06
CA PRO A 140 -16.24 -11.28 -18.41
C PRO A 140 -16.91 -12.64 -18.54
N ALA A 141 -16.39 -13.67 -17.84
CA ALA A 141 -16.93 -15.02 -17.89
C ALA A 141 -18.26 -15.20 -17.11
N ARG A 142 -18.68 -14.19 -16.33
CA ARG A 142 -19.87 -14.24 -15.48
C ARG A 142 -21.00 -13.34 -15.94
N GLU A 143 -20.90 -12.77 -17.14
CA GLU A 143 -21.91 -11.87 -17.70
C GLU A 143 -23.33 -12.47 -17.74
N HIS A 144 -23.44 -13.80 -17.85
CA HIS A 144 -24.73 -14.49 -17.85
C HIS A 144 -25.33 -14.72 -16.45
N ILE A 145 -24.57 -14.48 -15.38
CA ILE A 145 -24.99 -14.70 -13.98
C ILE A 145 -25.38 -13.37 -13.33
N GLU A 146 -24.55 -12.34 -13.50
CA GLU A 146 -24.74 -11.03 -12.88
C GLU A 146 -24.21 -9.95 -13.82
N ASP A 147 -24.84 -8.77 -13.78
CA ASP A 147 -24.43 -7.62 -14.57
C ASP A 147 -22.93 -7.29 -14.32
N PRO A 148 -22.08 -7.32 -15.37
CA PRO A 148 -20.67 -6.96 -15.26
C PRO A 148 -20.43 -5.61 -14.59
N ALA A 149 -21.31 -4.63 -14.76
CA ALA A 149 -21.20 -3.32 -14.11
C ALA A 149 -21.30 -3.41 -12.59
N VAL A 150 -22.22 -4.25 -12.09
CA VAL A 150 -22.39 -4.50 -10.66
C VAL A 150 -21.16 -5.22 -10.10
N LEU A 151 -20.71 -6.28 -10.78
CA LEU A 151 -19.53 -7.05 -10.38
C LEU A 151 -18.27 -6.18 -10.33
N PHE A 152 -18.05 -5.38 -11.37
CA PHE A 152 -16.93 -4.46 -11.52
C PHE A 152 -16.92 -3.42 -10.39
N ALA A 153 -18.02 -2.67 -10.21
CA ALA A 153 -18.14 -1.69 -9.14
C ALA A 153 -17.95 -2.31 -7.75
N ALA A 154 -18.47 -3.52 -7.54
CA ALA A 154 -18.31 -4.25 -6.28
C ALA A 154 -16.84 -4.61 -6.00
N ARG A 155 -16.03 -4.93 -7.03
CA ARG A 155 -14.59 -5.22 -6.85
C ARG A 155 -13.83 -4.00 -6.32
N PHE A 156 -13.99 -2.84 -6.95
CA PHE A 156 -13.35 -1.60 -6.49
C PHE A 156 -13.80 -1.23 -5.08
N LYS A 157 -15.11 -1.25 -4.81
CA LYS A 157 -15.65 -0.95 -3.47
C LYS A 157 -15.09 -1.92 -2.43
N GLY A 158 -14.96 -3.20 -2.78
CA GLY A 158 -14.37 -4.22 -1.92
C GLY A 158 -12.93 -3.90 -1.54
N VAL A 159 -12.06 -3.66 -2.53
CA VAL A 159 -10.65 -3.33 -2.31
C VAL A 159 -10.52 -2.04 -1.50
N ILE A 160 -11.21 -0.97 -1.89
CA ILE A 160 -11.10 0.33 -1.21
C ILE A 160 -11.53 0.21 0.26
N ARG A 161 -12.61 -0.53 0.57
CA ARG A 161 -13.04 -0.76 1.97
C ARG A 161 -11.97 -1.47 2.79
N VAL A 162 -11.32 -2.49 2.22
CA VAL A 162 -10.24 -3.24 2.89
C VAL A 162 -9.04 -2.32 3.15
N LEU A 163 -8.56 -1.62 2.12
CA LEU A 163 -7.39 -0.75 2.23
C LEU A 163 -7.64 0.43 3.16
N ARG A 164 -8.83 1.06 3.09
CA ARG A 164 -9.25 2.12 4.01
C ARG A 164 -9.18 1.67 5.46
N LEU A 165 -9.67 0.46 5.75
CA LEU A 165 -9.69 -0.08 7.11
C LEU A 165 -8.26 -0.23 7.67
N ILE A 166 -7.34 -0.74 6.84
CA ILE A 166 -5.95 -0.97 7.22
C ILE A 166 -5.20 0.36 7.36
N ALA A 167 -5.33 1.25 6.39
CA ALA A 167 -4.66 2.54 6.39
C ALA A 167 -5.08 3.38 7.61
N ARG A 168 -6.39 3.44 7.93
CA ARG A 168 -6.89 4.17 9.10
C ARG A 168 -6.45 3.55 10.43
N ASP A 169 -6.42 2.23 10.53
CA ASP A 169 -5.90 1.56 11.73
C ASP A 169 -4.41 1.86 11.93
N ALA A 170 -3.64 1.92 10.83
CA ALA A 170 -2.25 2.32 10.87
C ALA A 170 -2.07 3.78 11.28
N ASP A 171 -2.83 4.70 10.69
CA ASP A 171 -2.79 6.13 11.03
C ASP A 171 -3.16 6.38 12.50
N GLU A 172 -4.21 5.73 12.99
CA GLU A 172 -4.65 5.89 14.38
C GLU A 172 -3.58 5.42 15.36
N ARG A 173 -2.96 4.26 15.09
CA ARG A 173 -1.87 3.73 15.93
C ARG A 173 -0.65 4.62 15.90
N LEU A 174 -0.27 5.12 14.73
CA LEU A 174 0.85 6.06 14.60
C LEU A 174 0.55 7.36 15.36
N ARG A 175 -0.68 7.87 15.32
CA ARG A 175 -1.11 9.07 16.04
C ARG A 175 -1.02 8.91 17.55
N MET A 176 -1.56 7.81 18.09
CA MET A 176 -1.52 7.49 19.53
C MET A 176 -0.09 7.30 20.10
N MET A 177 0.93 7.26 19.24
CA MET A 177 2.32 7.08 19.66
C MET A 177 3.14 8.38 19.60
N VAL A 178 2.58 9.43 19.01
CA VAL A 178 3.16 10.78 18.97
C VAL A 178 2.52 11.70 20.02
N GLU A 179 1.26 11.40 20.41
CA GLU A 179 0.53 12.02 21.53
C GLU A 179 0.93 11.39 22.87
#